data_AF-K1SA41-F1
#
_entry.id   AF-K1SA41-F1
#
_cell.length_a   1.000
_cell.length_b   1.000
_cell.length_c   1.000
_cell.angle_alpha   90.00
_cell.angle_beta   90.00
_cell.angle_gamma   90.00
#
_symmetry.space_group_name_H-M   'P 1'
#
loop_
_entity.id
_entity.type
_entity.pdbx_description
1 polymer ?
#
loop_
_entity_poly.entity_id
_entity_poly.type
_entity_poly.pdbx_seq_one_letter_code
_entity_poly.pdbx_strand_id
1 'polypeptide(L)'
;MDEIINPDRLVSVPFNKTRCGVDFYINTAINKDIGLVLTENKRFKTDFFSFYFFRKANGYLLLNFRKIELRDGMVLLLSPHQQQEWHVDETALDYTFLIFREDFMRTFIADKFFVFRLLYCYQTDTPPYINATHDEMKEYMRLLGKIKYELMNPVSDT
;
A
#
# COMPACT_ATOMS: atom_id res chain seq x y z
N MET A 1 15.69 18.45 4.99
CA MET A 1 15.31 17.93 3.66
C MET A 1 14.61 16.61 3.93
N ASP A 2 13.34 16.49 3.55
CA ASP A 2 12.62 15.22 3.71
C ASP A 2 13.12 14.24 2.66
N GLU A 3 13.79 13.19 3.10
CA GLU A 3 14.44 12.20 2.24
C GLU A 3 13.42 11.15 1.75
N ILE A 4 13.60 10.65 0.53
CA ILE A 4 12.82 9.48 0.07
C ILE A 4 13.36 8.29 0.86
N ILE A 5 12.55 7.79 1.78
CA ILE A 5 12.86 6.62 2.58
C ILE A 5 11.77 5.63 2.26
N ASN A 6 12.09 4.70 1.37
CA ASN A 6 11.26 3.52 1.13
C ASN A 6 11.49 2.56 2.30
N PRO A 7 10.52 2.34 3.18
CA PRO A 7 10.76 1.46 4.31
C PRO A 7 11.04 0.05 3.80
N ASP A 8 12.23 -0.48 4.09
CA ASP A 8 12.69 -1.74 3.51
C ASP A 8 11.69 -2.86 3.71
N ARG A 9 11.01 -2.92 4.87
CA ARG A 9 10.02 -3.98 5.16
C ARG A 9 8.74 -3.89 4.35
N LEU A 10 8.39 -2.73 3.77
CA LEU A 10 7.30 -2.62 2.80
C LEU A 10 7.73 -3.14 1.43
N VAL A 11 9.00 -2.96 1.07
CA VAL A 11 9.53 -3.27 -0.27
C VAL A 11 10.08 -4.70 -0.34
N SER A 12 10.82 -5.12 0.68
CA SER A 12 11.45 -6.42 0.83
C SER A 12 10.53 -7.38 1.58
N VAL A 13 9.62 -8.03 0.85
CA VAL A 13 9.08 -9.31 1.30
C VAL A 13 9.95 -10.40 0.68
N PRO A 14 10.39 -11.42 1.43
CA PRO A 14 11.23 -12.48 0.90
C PRO A 14 10.50 -13.22 -0.23
N PHE A 15 10.89 -12.92 -1.47
CA PHE A 15 10.45 -13.64 -2.66
C PHE A 15 11.58 -14.55 -3.16
N ASN A 16 11.20 -15.63 -3.85
CA ASN A 16 12.15 -16.54 -4.45
C ASN A 16 12.75 -15.91 -5.71
N LYS A 17 13.79 -15.07 -5.53
CA LYS A 17 14.59 -14.44 -6.61
C LYS A 17 15.02 -15.41 -7.71
N THR A 18 15.08 -16.71 -7.39
CA THR A 18 15.68 -17.76 -8.22
C THR A 18 14.81 -18.29 -9.36
N ARG A 19 13.56 -17.82 -9.57
CA ARG A 19 12.69 -18.37 -10.63
C ARG A 19 12.28 -17.44 -11.78
N CYS A 20 12.34 -16.12 -11.64
CA CYS A 20 11.83 -15.21 -12.69
C CYS A 20 12.80 -14.14 -13.18
N GLY A 21 13.95 -13.91 -12.54
CA GLY A 21 14.97 -12.98 -13.04
C GLY A 21 14.52 -11.51 -13.20
N VAL A 22 13.35 -11.14 -12.67
CA VAL A 22 12.77 -9.78 -12.74
C VAL A 22 12.31 -9.33 -11.35
N ASP A 23 12.48 -8.04 -11.04
CA ASP A 23 11.96 -7.43 -9.82
C ASP A 23 10.45 -7.21 -9.96
N PHE A 24 9.65 -7.80 -9.06
CA PHE A 24 8.22 -7.54 -9.02
C PHE A 24 7.95 -6.20 -8.33
N TYR A 25 7.43 -5.26 -9.11
CA TYR A 25 7.06 -3.92 -8.65
C TYR A 25 5.67 -3.85 -8.01
N ILE A 26 5.18 -4.96 -7.45
CA ILE A 26 3.92 -5.09 -6.68
C ILE A 26 4.16 -5.98 -5.46
N ASN A 27 3.55 -5.66 -4.32
CA ASN A 27 3.68 -6.48 -3.12
C ASN A 27 2.51 -6.30 -2.15
N THR A 28 2.22 -7.32 -1.33
CA THR A 28 1.21 -7.26 -0.29
C THR A 28 1.57 -8.11 0.92
N ALA A 29 1.35 -7.58 2.13
CA ALA A 29 1.48 -8.33 3.36
C ALA A 29 0.55 -7.80 4.46
N ILE A 30 0.45 -8.56 5.55
CA ILE A 30 -0.26 -8.15 6.76
C ILE A 30 0.73 -7.39 7.63
N ASN A 31 0.27 -6.39 8.38
CA ASN A 31 1.13 -5.58 9.26
C ASN A 31 2.02 -6.40 10.22
N LYS A 32 1.50 -7.55 10.69
CA LYS A 32 2.25 -8.50 11.53
C LYS A 32 3.51 -9.06 10.87
N ASP A 33 3.56 -9.10 9.54
CA ASP A 33 4.69 -9.65 8.78
C ASP A 33 5.82 -8.60 8.60
N ILE A 34 5.54 -7.31 8.82
CA ILE A 34 6.42 -6.18 8.47
C ILE A 34 6.83 -5.30 9.67
N GLY A 35 6.25 -5.51 10.85
CA GLY A 35 6.58 -4.77 12.07
C GLY A 35 6.13 -3.30 12.05
N LEU A 36 6.83 -2.44 12.79
CA LEU A 36 6.48 -1.02 13.04
C LEU A 36 6.87 -0.06 11.91
N VAL A 37 6.61 -0.45 10.68
CA VAL A 37 7.19 0.20 9.50
C VAL A 37 6.61 1.59 9.22
N LEU A 38 5.40 1.90 9.71
CA LEU A 38 4.77 3.21 9.51
C LEU A 38 5.33 4.26 10.47
N THR A 39 5.83 3.84 11.62
CA THR A 39 6.30 4.69 12.73
C THR A 39 7.82 4.62 12.91
N GLU A 40 8.52 3.76 12.18
CA GLU A 40 9.98 3.63 12.19
C GLU A 40 10.67 4.97 11.86
N ASN A 41 10.14 5.71 10.88
CA ASN A 41 10.61 7.03 10.50
C ASN A 41 9.55 8.07 10.83
N LYS A 42 9.94 9.14 11.53
CA LYS A 42 9.02 10.23 11.89
C LYS A 42 8.33 10.83 10.68
N ARG A 43 9.08 11.06 9.60
CA ARG A 43 8.61 11.60 8.32
C ARG A 43 9.30 10.88 7.17
N PHE A 44 8.54 10.47 6.16
CA PHE A 44 9.10 9.85 4.97
C PHE A 44 8.21 10.05 3.73
N LYS A 45 8.78 9.71 2.57
CA LYS A 45 8.10 9.64 1.28
C LYS A 45 8.44 8.31 0.63
N THR A 46 7.48 7.72 -0.09
CA THR A 46 7.67 6.52 -0.91
C THR A 46 7.72 6.89 -2.38
N ASP A 47 8.29 6.04 -3.23
CA ASP A 47 8.27 6.18 -4.70
C ASP A 47 7.26 5.22 -5.38
N PHE A 48 6.35 4.66 -4.59
CA PHE A 48 5.30 3.74 -5.02
C PHE A 48 3.93 4.16 -4.45
N PHE A 49 2.87 3.67 -5.08
CA PHE A 49 1.52 3.73 -4.55
C PHE A 49 1.39 2.76 -3.38
N SER A 50 0.68 3.17 -2.32
CA SER A 50 0.44 2.35 -1.14
C SER A 50 -1.03 2.37 -0.77
N PHE A 51 -1.69 1.22 -0.85
CA PHE A 51 -3.07 1.06 -0.40
C PHE A 51 -3.08 0.31 0.92
N TYR A 52 -3.73 0.86 1.94
CA TYR A 52 -3.85 0.26 3.26
C TYR A 52 -5.31 -0.08 3.55
N PHE A 53 -5.56 -1.33 3.89
CA PHE A 53 -6.89 -1.87 4.18
C PHE A 53 -7.00 -2.12 5.68
N PHE A 54 -7.60 -1.17 6.41
CA PHE A 54 -7.68 -1.18 7.87
C PHE A 54 -8.91 -1.95 8.37
N ARG A 55 -8.69 -3.11 9.00
CA ARG A 55 -9.71 -3.85 9.75
C ARG A 55 -9.87 -3.26 11.16
N LYS A 56 -8.75 -2.89 11.77
CA LYS A 56 -8.70 -2.10 13.00
C LYS A 56 -7.73 -0.95 12.84
N ALA A 57 -8.16 0.26 13.20
CA ALA A 57 -7.30 1.42 13.18
C ALA A 57 -7.48 2.35 14.38
N ASN A 58 -6.43 3.12 14.65
CA ASN A 58 -6.41 4.18 15.64
C ASN A 58 -5.54 5.33 15.12
N GLY A 59 -5.67 6.50 15.75
CA GLY A 59 -4.81 7.63 15.45
C GLY A 59 -5.05 8.26 14.07
N TYR A 60 -4.02 8.92 13.55
CA TYR A 60 -4.14 9.69 12.32
C TYR A 60 -2.85 9.69 11.50
N LEU A 61 -2.99 9.97 10.21
CA LEU A 61 -1.90 10.26 9.29
C LEU A 61 -1.88 11.77 9.01
N LEU A 62 -0.70 12.39 9.13
CA LEU A 62 -0.42 13.67 8.50
C LEU A 62 0.14 13.40 7.09
N LEU A 63 -0.69 13.63 6.08
CA LEU A 63 -0.31 13.49 4.67
C LEU A 63 -0.06 14.89 4.09
N ASN A 64 1.20 15.20 3.82
CA ASN A 64 1.70 16.54 3.55
C ASN A 64 1.36 17.51 4.70
N PHE A 65 0.26 18.25 4.57
CA PHE A 65 -0.25 19.20 5.58
C PHE A 65 -1.69 18.88 6.02
N ARG A 66 -2.24 17.75 5.57
CA ARG A 66 -3.61 17.36 5.85
C ARG A 66 -3.65 16.22 6.85
N LYS A 67 -4.47 16.38 7.88
CA LYS A 67 -4.74 15.35 8.88
C LYS A 67 -5.85 14.42 8.37
N ILE A 68 -5.59 13.11 8.42
CA ILE A 68 -6.53 12.06 8.06
C ILE A 68 -6.70 11.15 9.28
N GLU A 69 -7.87 11.22 9.92
CA GLU A 69 -8.23 10.31 11.00
C GLU A 69 -8.43 8.89 10.45
N LEU A 70 -7.76 7.92 11.07
CA LEU A 70 -7.90 6.51 10.69
C LEU A 70 -9.07 5.89 11.44
N ARG A 71 -9.74 4.95 10.78
CA ARG A 71 -10.92 4.25 11.33
C ARG A 71 -11.04 2.83 10.81
N ASP A 72 -11.77 2.01 11.55
CA ASP A 72 -12.11 0.65 11.15
C ASP A 72 -12.87 0.66 9.81
N GLY A 73 -12.55 -0.29 8.93
CA GLY A 73 -13.17 -0.41 7.60
C GLY A 73 -12.66 0.60 6.57
N MET A 74 -11.63 1.38 6.89
CA MET A 74 -11.05 2.35 5.97
C MET A 74 -10.10 1.69 4.97
N VAL A 75 -10.22 2.07 3.69
CA VAL A 75 -9.16 1.83 2.71
C VAL A 75 -8.53 3.17 2.37
N LEU A 76 -7.24 3.32 2.69
CA LEU A 76 -6.45 4.54 2.48
C LEU A 76 -5.56 4.35 1.26
N LEU A 77 -5.53 5.34 0.36
CA LEU A 77 -4.85 5.28 -0.94
C LEU A 77 -3.78 6.36 -1.02
N LEU A 78 -2.51 6.00 -0.88
CA LEU A 78 -1.40 6.95 -0.92
C LEU A 78 -0.70 6.91 -2.27
N SER A 79 -0.34 8.09 -2.77
CA SER A 79 0.40 8.25 -4.01
C SER A 79 1.89 8.43 -3.72
N PRO A 80 2.77 8.11 -4.69
CA PRO A 80 4.20 8.39 -4.59
C PRO A 80 4.48 9.85 -4.22
N HIS A 81 5.61 10.06 -3.55
CA HIS A 81 6.21 11.36 -3.23
C HIS A 81 5.37 12.27 -2.31
N GLN A 82 4.27 11.75 -1.76
CA GLN A 82 3.53 12.40 -0.68
C GLN A 82 4.27 12.20 0.65
N GLN A 83 4.45 13.27 1.41
CA GLN A 83 5.06 13.21 2.73
C GLN A 83 4.10 12.59 3.73
N GLN A 84 4.57 11.61 4.48
CA GLN A 84 3.78 10.87 5.47
C GLN A 84 4.40 11.04 6.85
N GLU A 85 3.56 11.30 7.86
CA GLU A 85 3.89 11.23 9.28
C GLU A 85 2.74 10.55 10.02
N TRP A 86 3.00 9.36 10.55
CA TRP A 86 1.99 8.51 11.17
C TRP A 86 1.97 8.71 12.68
N HIS A 87 0.81 9.04 13.23
CA HIS A 87 0.57 9.19 14.66
C HIS A 87 -0.43 8.12 15.10
N VAL A 88 0.07 6.91 15.26
CA VAL A 88 -0.71 5.70 15.52
C VAL A 88 0.00 4.83 16.54
N ASP A 89 -0.75 4.03 17.28
CA ASP A 89 -0.21 2.84 17.95
C ASP A 89 -0.27 1.67 16.97
N GLU A 90 0.84 1.43 16.26
CA GLU A 90 0.94 0.37 15.25
C GLU A 90 0.70 -1.03 15.80
N THR A 91 0.95 -1.26 17.09
CA THR A 91 0.73 -2.58 17.72
C THR A 91 -0.75 -2.91 17.87
N ALA A 92 -1.60 -1.88 17.93
CA ALA A 92 -3.05 -1.98 18.00
C ALA A 92 -3.73 -1.89 16.62
N LEU A 93 -2.97 -1.67 15.53
CA LEU A 93 -3.54 -1.68 14.18
C LEU A 93 -3.69 -3.11 13.64
N ASP A 94 -4.70 -3.32 12.82
CA ASP A 94 -4.86 -4.52 12.00
C ASP A 94 -5.11 -4.09 10.56
N TYR A 95 -4.09 -4.23 9.71
CA TYR A 95 -4.17 -3.85 8.31
C TYR A 95 -3.44 -4.82 7.39
N THR A 96 -3.85 -4.81 6.13
CA THR A 96 -3.12 -5.41 5.01
C THR A 96 -2.80 -4.29 4.04
N PHE A 97 -1.61 -4.32 3.45
CA PHE A 97 -1.23 -3.31 2.46
C PHE A 97 -1.07 -3.92 1.08
N LEU A 98 -1.21 -3.10 0.05
CA LEU A 98 -0.82 -3.38 -1.33
C LEU A 98 0.04 -2.21 -1.80
N ILE A 99 1.27 -2.49 -2.23
CA ILE A 99 2.12 -1.48 -2.87
C ILE A 99 2.33 -1.84 -4.34
N PHE A 100 2.49 -0.83 -5.18
CA PHE A 100 2.92 -1.03 -6.56
C PHE A 100 3.57 0.23 -7.15
N ARG A 101 4.52 0.06 -8.07
CA ARG A 101 5.09 1.17 -8.85
C ARG A 101 4.29 1.43 -10.11
N GLU A 102 4.36 2.65 -10.62
CA GLU A 102 3.65 3.05 -11.84
C GLU A 102 4.05 2.18 -13.05
N ASP A 103 5.35 1.90 -13.20
CA ASP A 103 5.89 1.13 -14.33
C ASP A 103 5.38 -0.32 -14.36
N PHE A 104 5.05 -0.88 -13.20
CA PHE A 104 4.35 -2.18 -13.11
C PHE A 104 3.02 -2.12 -13.84
N MET A 105 2.19 -1.13 -13.49
CA MET A 105 0.82 -1.03 -13.99
C MET A 105 0.78 -0.84 -15.50
N ARG A 106 1.78 -0.13 -16.07
CA ARG A 106 1.91 0.03 -17.53
C ARG A 106 2.13 -1.29 -18.27
N THR A 107 2.67 -2.30 -17.60
CA THR A 107 2.95 -3.62 -18.19
C THR A 107 1.71 -4.52 -18.19
N PHE A 108 0.83 -4.40 -17.19
CA PHE A 108 -0.34 -5.26 -17.03
C PHE A 108 -1.66 -4.61 -17.44
N ILE A 109 -1.73 -3.28 -17.46
CA ILE A 109 -2.93 -2.55 -17.84
C ILE A 109 -2.67 -1.86 -19.18
N ALA A 110 -3.40 -2.29 -20.21
CA ALA A 110 -3.31 -1.74 -21.57
C ALA A 110 -3.62 -0.23 -21.63
N ASP A 111 -4.36 0.28 -20.64
CA ASP A 111 -4.65 1.70 -20.49
C ASP A 111 -3.47 2.44 -19.83
N LYS A 112 -2.66 3.11 -20.68
CA LYS A 112 -1.56 3.99 -20.24
C LYS A 112 -2.02 5.14 -19.33
N PHE A 113 -3.33 5.43 -19.27
CA PHE A 113 -3.93 6.45 -18.43
C PHE A 113 -4.61 5.90 -17.18
N PHE A 114 -4.55 4.59 -16.91
CA PHE A 114 -5.22 3.97 -15.76
C PHE A 114 -4.92 4.69 -14.44
N VAL A 115 -3.64 5.05 -14.24
CA VAL A 115 -3.19 5.75 -13.04
C VAL A 115 -3.85 7.12 -12.93
N PHE A 116 -3.99 7.86 -14.03
CA PHE A 116 -4.70 9.14 -14.07
C PHE A 116 -6.21 9.03 -13.81
N ARG A 117 -6.80 7.83 -13.99
CA ARG A 117 -8.21 7.55 -13.66
C ARG A 117 -8.43 7.21 -12.19
N LEU A 118 -7.37 6.98 -11.40
CA LEU A 118 -7.45 6.94 -9.94
C LEU A 118 -7.64 8.37 -9.43
N LEU A 119 -8.83 8.95 -9.63
CA LEU A 119 -9.15 10.34 -9.30
C LEU A 119 -8.83 10.69 -7.83
N TYR A 120 -8.90 9.71 -6.92
CA TYR A 120 -8.51 9.82 -5.51
C TYR A 120 -7.03 10.20 -5.28
N CYS A 121 -6.15 9.97 -6.26
CA CYS A 121 -4.73 10.26 -6.20
C CYS A 121 -4.38 11.69 -6.68
N TYR A 122 -5.29 12.35 -7.41
CA TYR A 122 -5.00 13.61 -8.12
C TYR A 122 -5.94 14.77 -7.76
N GLN A 123 -7.08 14.50 -7.11
CA GLN A 123 -8.03 15.54 -6.72
C GLN A 123 -7.77 16.00 -5.28
N THR A 124 -7.57 17.31 -5.10
CA THR A 124 -7.38 17.93 -3.77
C THR A 124 -8.67 18.05 -2.97
N ASP A 125 -9.84 17.77 -3.55
CA ASP A 125 -11.12 18.02 -2.88
C ASP A 125 -11.71 16.77 -2.23
N THR A 126 -11.36 15.59 -2.74
CA THR A 126 -11.77 14.31 -2.16
C THR A 126 -10.67 13.73 -1.27
N PRO A 127 -10.99 13.28 -0.05
CA PRO A 127 -10.02 12.59 0.78
C PRO A 127 -9.50 11.32 0.09
N PRO A 128 -8.22 10.93 0.31
CA PRO A 128 -7.59 9.80 -0.36
C PRO A 128 -7.99 8.47 0.31
N TYR A 129 -9.26 8.29 0.63
CA TYR A 129 -9.76 7.10 1.29
C TYR A 129 -11.19 6.76 0.88
N ILE A 130 -11.55 5.50 1.06
CA ILE A 130 -12.92 4.99 0.95
C ILE A 130 -13.31 4.23 2.23
N ASN A 131 -14.60 4.18 2.52
CA ASN A 131 -15.14 3.32 3.56
C ASN A 131 -15.62 2.03 2.93
N ALA A 132 -15.11 0.91 3.40
CA ALA A 132 -15.54 -0.40 2.99
C ALA A 132 -16.52 -0.97 4.02
N THR A 133 -17.59 -1.56 3.52
CA THR A 133 -18.46 -2.46 4.28
C THR A 133 -17.70 -3.74 4.67
N HIS A 134 -18.29 -4.53 5.57
CA HIS A 134 -17.71 -5.80 5.98
C HIS A 134 -17.53 -6.77 4.80
N ASP A 135 -18.51 -6.85 3.90
CA ASP A 135 -18.48 -7.74 2.73
C ASP A 135 -17.43 -7.29 1.70
N GLU A 136 -17.32 -5.98 1.44
CA GLU A 136 -16.26 -5.44 0.59
C GLU A 136 -14.88 -5.71 1.17
N MET A 137 -14.69 -5.51 2.48
CA MET A 137 -13.41 -5.78 3.14
C MET A 137 -13.04 -7.27 3.04
N LYS A 138 -14.01 -8.17 3.21
CA LYS A 138 -13.81 -9.62 3.03
C LYS A 138 -13.36 -9.95 1.60
N GLU A 139 -13.97 -9.33 0.61
CA GLU A 139 -13.60 -9.52 -0.80
C GLU A 139 -12.20 -8.97 -1.09
N TYR A 140 -11.83 -7.80 -0.57
CA TYR A 140 -10.48 -7.26 -0.71
C TYR A 140 -9.44 -8.21 -0.10
N MET A 141 -9.69 -8.78 1.07
CA MET A 141 -8.77 -9.74 1.68
C MET A 141 -8.64 -11.02 0.86
N ARG A 142 -9.73 -11.47 0.24
CA ARG A 142 -9.72 -12.62 -0.67
C ARG A 142 -8.83 -12.35 -1.90
N LEU A 143 -8.91 -11.15 -2.47
CA LEU A 143 -8.10 -10.75 -3.63
C LEU A 143 -6.63 -10.57 -3.27
N LEU A 144 -6.32 -9.86 -2.18
CA LEU A 144 -4.94 -9.68 -1.69
C LEU A 144 -4.29 -11.03 -1.34
N GLY A 145 -5.07 -11.98 -0.80
CA GLY A 145 -4.60 -13.34 -0.56
C GLY A 145 -4.20 -14.09 -1.84
N LYS A 146 -4.96 -13.91 -2.94
CA LYS A 146 -4.60 -14.46 -4.26
C LYS A 146 -3.31 -13.84 -4.80
N ILE A 147 -3.19 -12.51 -4.74
CA ILE A 147 -1.97 -11.80 -5.17
C ILE A 147 -0.76 -12.31 -4.37
N LYS A 148 -0.87 -12.40 -3.04
CA LYS A 148 0.21 -12.93 -2.18
C LYS A 148 0.59 -14.36 -2.58
N TYR A 149 -0.39 -15.22 -2.83
CA TYR A 149 -0.15 -16.61 -3.24
C TYR A 149 0.59 -16.69 -4.57
N GLU A 150 0.18 -15.93 -5.58
CA GLU A 150 0.82 -15.89 -6.90
C GLU A 150 2.26 -15.37 -6.81
N LEU A 151 2.50 -14.30 -6.03
CA LEU A 151 3.84 -13.77 -5.79
C LEU A 151 4.78 -14.77 -5.10
N MET A 152 4.25 -15.63 -4.24
CA MET A 152 5.01 -16.69 -3.57
C MET A 152 5.22 -17.96 -4.43
N ASN A 153 4.39 -18.16 -5.45
CA ASN A 153 4.38 -19.36 -6.29
C ASN A 153 4.43 -18.99 -7.79
N PRO A 154 5.51 -18.32 -8.26
CA PRO A 154 5.59 -17.92 -9.65
C PRO A 154 5.63 -19.14 -10.57
N VAL A 155 4.78 -19.11 -11.59
CA VAL A 155 4.74 -20.09 -12.68
C VAL A 155 5.42 -19.43 -13.89
N SER A 156 6.42 -20.08 -14.47
CA SER A 156 7.00 -19.63 -15.73
C SER A 156 6.05 -19.98 -16.86
N ASP A 157 5.77 -19.03 -17.75
CA ASP A 157 5.23 -19.38 -19.07
C ASP A 157 6.27 -20.30 -19.74
N THR A 158 5.85 -21.52 -20.08
CA THR A 158 6.68 -22.52 -20.77
C THR A 158 6.28 -22.56 -22.23
#